data_AF-A0A8C9ZA69-F1
#
_entry.id   AF-A0A8C9ZA69-F1
#
_cell.length_a   1.000
_cell.length_b   1.000
_cell.length_c   1.000
_cell.angle_alpha   90.00
_cell.angle_beta   90.00
_cell.angle_gamma   90.00
#
_symmetry.space_group_name_H-M   'P 1'
#
loop_
_entity.id
_entity.type
_entity.pdbx_description
1 polymer ?
#
loop_
_entity_poly.entity_id
_entity_poly.type
_entity_poly.pdbx_seq_one_letter_code
_entity_poly.pdbx_strand_id
1 'polypeptide(L)'
;LFVQGFMEYSYLFYGYYNNTTVEDRNFYNIPLAYLFTAIFYFAFCLICIIARSVPERTGGSAVGNYSMIVFTSWDYGCLGDRATKLKQKNIHYRLQVDLEEESIKKRAAALTLCQKIVLYALRVSMCFGSFGLIIAAFYGIFVATDFSQVNYQGILGLIFQYLPSIVITAGNFLVPLLCDQIALIERYAPSTTVIVALLRAVFLRLVSLGVLLFTLWSQITCAGDTKKKDCTLCQYNYKLYPCWETRVGQEMYKLTLFDLLINIVVLVLVEFPRRYKSLCEFLAQWVGRQEFVVPANVLGLVYGQTVVWTGALFCPLLPLINTIKFVLLFYFKKITLFYNCRPALKTFRSTTSTFFFLVVLLFGWGLATVVMVYSLAEIHPSMGCGPFRFFPSMWSIVPTSFYNLSEITQEFLFFIGSQAFSIPLFVLSCVVMCYFITLASVYGKSVAMLRAQLKLVSCWHLPKWCSV
;
A
#
# COMPACT_ATOMS: atom_id res chain seq x y z
N LEU A 1 -5.90 24.29 -17.97
CA LEU A 1 -7.28 24.71 -18.32
C LEU A 1 -8.37 23.74 -17.84
N PHE A 2 -8.23 22.40 -17.97
CA PHE A 2 -9.25 21.47 -17.47
C PHE A 2 -9.29 21.30 -15.94
N VAL A 3 -8.18 21.51 -15.23
CA VAL A 3 -8.08 21.30 -13.76
C VAL A 3 -8.09 22.61 -12.94
N GLN A 4 -7.62 23.73 -13.50
CA GLN A 4 -7.62 25.03 -12.83
C GLN A 4 -8.88 25.82 -13.21
N GLY A 5 -9.67 26.21 -12.20
CA GLY A 5 -10.91 26.98 -12.36
C GLY A 5 -12.18 26.16 -12.18
N PHE A 6 -12.56 25.32 -13.17
CA PHE A 6 -13.85 24.61 -13.13
C PHE A 6 -13.88 23.42 -12.16
N MET A 7 -12.79 22.64 -12.11
CA MET A 7 -12.71 21.49 -11.21
C MET A 7 -12.44 21.88 -9.75
N GLU A 8 -11.83 23.03 -9.50
CA GLU A 8 -11.43 23.48 -8.15
C GLU A 8 -12.61 23.69 -7.21
N TYR A 9 -13.79 24.01 -7.77
CA TYR A 9 -15.07 24.15 -7.08
C TYR A 9 -16.02 22.98 -7.34
N SER A 10 -15.53 21.82 -7.74
CA SER A 10 -16.35 20.61 -7.84
C SER A 10 -16.45 19.91 -6.50
N TYR A 11 -17.54 19.17 -6.25
CA TYR A 11 -17.71 18.26 -5.10
C TYR A 11 -16.54 17.29 -4.91
N LEU A 12 -15.73 17.08 -5.96
CA LEU A 12 -14.55 16.25 -5.93
C LEU A 12 -13.47 16.75 -4.95
N PHE A 13 -13.36 18.07 -4.75
CA PHE A 13 -12.26 18.68 -4.02
C PHE A 13 -12.71 19.41 -2.76
N TYR A 14 -11.78 19.48 -1.80
CA TYR A 14 -11.95 20.18 -0.52
C TYR A 14 -12.49 21.61 -0.66
N GLY A 15 -12.06 22.35 -1.70
CA GLY A 15 -12.45 23.76 -1.91
C GLY A 15 -13.95 24.03 -2.11
N TYR A 16 -14.74 23.02 -2.50
CA TYR A 16 -16.20 23.16 -2.67
C TYR A 16 -16.94 23.31 -1.32
N TYR A 17 -16.44 22.68 -0.26
CA TYR A 17 -17.12 22.66 1.02
C TYR A 17 -16.94 24.00 1.73
N ASN A 18 -18.04 24.58 2.21
CA ASN A 18 -18.06 25.90 2.82
C ASN A 18 -18.03 25.82 4.35
N ASN A 19 -17.66 26.92 5.01
CA ASN A 19 -17.63 27.04 6.49
C ASN A 19 -19.00 27.40 7.10
N THR A 20 -20.09 27.11 6.39
CA THR A 20 -21.44 27.47 6.84
C THR A 20 -22.11 26.31 7.58
N THR A 21 -22.77 26.62 8.69
CA THR A 21 -23.77 25.73 9.27
C THR A 21 -25.01 25.77 8.40
N VAL A 22 -25.50 24.63 7.91
CA VAL A 22 -26.74 24.60 7.12
C VAL A 22 -27.90 24.83 8.09
N GLU A 23 -28.57 25.98 7.97
CA GLU A 23 -29.72 26.39 8.82
C GLU A 23 -31.05 25.74 8.41
N ASP A 24 -31.04 24.46 7.99
CA ASP A 24 -32.28 23.74 7.72
C ASP A 24 -32.57 22.72 8.83
N ARG A 25 -33.38 23.19 9.81
CA ARG A 25 -34.04 22.47 10.91
C ARG A 25 -33.17 21.73 11.94
N ASN A 26 -31.91 21.41 11.62
CA ASN A 26 -30.91 20.86 12.52
C ASN A 26 -29.56 21.55 12.25
N PHE A 27 -28.92 22.15 13.27
CA PHE A 27 -27.61 22.78 13.16
C PHE A 27 -26.55 21.75 12.71
N TYR A 28 -26.27 21.66 11.40
CA TYR A 28 -25.26 20.75 10.86
C TYR A 28 -23.95 21.48 10.61
N ASN A 29 -22.96 21.19 11.45
CA ASN A 29 -21.59 21.70 11.32
C ASN A 29 -20.83 20.92 10.23
N ILE A 30 -20.83 21.45 9.00
CA ILE A 30 -20.09 20.86 7.87
C ILE A 30 -18.61 20.60 8.21
N PRO A 31 -17.85 21.53 8.83
CA PRO A 31 -16.43 21.30 9.12
C PRO A 31 -16.20 20.15 10.10
N LEU A 32 -17.04 20.04 11.13
CA LEU A 32 -16.95 18.98 12.12
C LEU A 32 -17.27 17.61 11.50
N ALA A 33 -18.34 17.54 10.69
CA ALA A 33 -18.70 16.33 9.98
C ALA A 33 -17.63 15.90 8.96
N TYR A 34 -17.00 16.86 8.28
CA TYR A 34 -15.89 16.61 7.38
C TYR A 34 -14.70 15.96 8.11
N LEU A 35 -14.35 16.48 9.28
CA LEU A 35 -13.28 15.93 10.10
C LEU A 35 -13.62 14.51 10.61
N PHE A 36 -14.82 14.30 11.15
CA PHE A 36 -15.22 12.99 11.66
C PHE A 36 -15.36 11.93 10.57
N THR A 37 -15.82 12.29 9.37
CA THR A 37 -15.89 11.36 8.24
C THR A 37 -14.48 10.93 7.80
N ALA A 38 -13.51 11.84 7.77
CA ALA A 38 -12.12 11.51 7.50
C ALA A 38 -11.53 10.57 8.57
N ILE A 39 -11.70 10.90 9.87
CA ILE A 39 -11.22 10.07 10.98
C ILE A 39 -11.87 8.68 10.95
N PHE A 40 -13.19 8.62 10.73
CA PHE A 40 -13.93 7.36 10.62
C PHE A 40 -13.40 6.51 9.45
N TYR A 41 -13.19 7.12 8.28
CA TYR A 41 -12.64 6.42 7.11
C TYR A 41 -11.26 5.80 7.40
N PHE A 42 -10.36 6.57 8.02
CA PHE A 42 -9.03 6.07 8.40
C PHE A 42 -9.10 4.95 9.44
N ALA A 43 -9.94 5.10 10.47
CA ALA A 43 -10.14 4.09 11.50
C ALA A 43 -10.76 2.80 10.92
N PHE A 44 -11.77 2.93 10.05
CA PHE A 44 -12.38 1.82 9.34
C PHE A 44 -11.36 1.06 8.48
N CYS A 45 -10.50 1.78 7.76
CA CYS A 45 -9.42 1.18 6.98
C CYS A 45 -8.45 0.40 7.89
N LEU A 46 -8.06 0.95 9.03
CA LEU A 46 -7.19 0.27 9.99
C LEU A 46 -7.83 -1.02 10.53
N ILE A 47 -9.10 -0.96 10.94
CA ILE A 47 -9.85 -2.12 11.42
C ILE A 47 -9.89 -3.21 10.34
N CYS A 48 -10.14 -2.84 9.08
CA CYS A 48 -10.15 -3.78 7.96
C CYS A 48 -8.78 -4.45 7.73
N ILE A 49 -7.68 -3.71 7.88
CA ILE A 49 -6.32 -4.26 7.76
C ILE A 49 -6.04 -5.22 8.91
N ILE A 50 -6.35 -4.83 10.16
CA ILE A 50 -6.13 -5.65 11.35
C ILE A 50 -6.96 -6.93 11.28
N ALA A 51 -8.25 -6.83 10.95
CA ALA A 51 -9.14 -8.00 10.83
C ALA A 51 -8.63 -9.02 9.81
N ARG A 52 -8.02 -8.57 8.70
CA ARG A 52 -7.39 -9.46 7.72
C ARG A 52 -6.06 -10.05 8.16
N SER A 53 -5.37 -9.45 9.13
CA SER A 53 -4.07 -9.93 9.63
C SER A 53 -4.16 -11.05 10.67
N VAL A 54 -5.29 -11.15 11.40
CA VAL A 54 -5.50 -12.14 12.47
C VAL A 54 -5.51 -13.61 12.00
N PRO A 55 -6.17 -13.98 10.88
CA PRO A 55 -6.23 -15.37 10.43
C PRO A 55 -4.89 -15.91 9.94
N GLU A 56 -3.99 -15.05 9.47
CA GLU A 56 -2.74 -15.47 8.85
C GLU A 56 -1.67 -15.86 9.87
N ARG A 57 -1.75 -15.36 11.11
CA ARG A 57 -0.81 -15.70 12.20
C ARG A 57 -1.06 -17.07 12.82
N THR A 58 -2.23 -17.67 12.64
CA THR A 58 -2.59 -18.99 13.18
C THR A 58 -2.17 -20.15 12.27
N GLY A 59 -1.72 -19.85 11.04
CA GLY A 59 -1.11 -20.81 10.13
C GLY A 59 0.36 -21.05 10.45
N GLY A 60 0.64 -21.65 11.62
CA GLY A 60 1.99 -22.05 11.99
C GLY A 60 2.64 -22.88 10.87
N SER A 61 3.78 -22.44 10.38
CA SER A 61 4.60 -23.14 9.41
C SER A 61 5.11 -24.46 10.04
N ALA A 62 4.38 -25.55 9.81
CA ALA A 62 4.94 -26.88 10.00
C ALA A 62 6.01 -27.08 8.93
N VAL A 63 7.25 -26.76 9.32
CA VAL A 63 8.45 -27.04 8.53
C VAL A 63 8.54 -28.54 8.30
N GLY A 64 8.63 -28.94 7.04
CA GLY A 64 9.49 -30.05 6.64
C GLY A 64 8.98 -31.47 6.81
N ASN A 65 7.67 -31.74 6.68
CA ASN A 65 7.23 -33.13 6.51
C ASN A 65 6.65 -33.34 5.10
N TYR A 66 7.53 -33.64 4.15
CA TYR A 66 7.16 -33.97 2.76
C TYR A 66 6.12 -35.09 2.71
N SER A 67 6.22 -36.05 3.63
CA SER A 67 5.23 -37.11 3.83
C SER A 67 3.84 -36.54 4.12
N MET A 68 3.73 -35.60 5.07
CA MET A 68 2.46 -34.94 5.38
C MET A 68 1.91 -34.20 4.17
N ILE A 69 2.74 -33.49 3.40
CA ILE A 69 2.27 -32.81 2.18
C ILE A 69 1.71 -33.84 1.19
N VAL A 70 2.46 -34.90 0.89
CA VAL A 70 2.01 -35.94 -0.05
C VAL A 70 0.72 -36.61 0.43
N PHE A 71 0.63 -37.00 1.71
CA PHE A 71 -0.53 -37.74 2.24
C PHE A 71 -1.75 -36.87 2.58
N THR A 72 -1.59 -35.56 2.79
CA THR A 72 -2.71 -34.65 3.13
C THR A 72 -3.16 -33.75 1.98
N SER A 73 -2.47 -33.75 0.84
CA SER A 73 -2.82 -32.91 -0.32
C SER A 73 -3.90 -33.51 -1.23
N TRP A 74 -4.40 -34.72 -0.93
CA TRP A 74 -5.47 -35.38 -1.68
C TRP A 74 -6.80 -34.67 -1.44
N ASP A 75 -7.59 -34.50 -2.50
CA ASP A 75 -8.86 -33.76 -2.46
C ASP A 75 -9.93 -34.57 -3.20
N TYR A 76 -10.82 -35.21 -2.44
CA TYR A 76 -11.90 -36.04 -2.97
C TYR A 76 -12.96 -35.24 -3.76
N GLY A 77 -12.99 -33.90 -3.62
CA GLY A 77 -13.89 -33.03 -4.37
C GLY A 77 -13.47 -32.77 -5.82
N CYS A 78 -12.26 -33.19 -6.23
CA CYS A 78 -11.77 -33.02 -7.60
C CYS A 78 -12.36 -34.07 -8.55
N LEU A 79 -13.56 -33.82 -9.08
CA LEU A 79 -14.31 -34.78 -9.92
C LEU A 79 -13.94 -34.77 -11.42
N GLY A 80 -13.11 -33.82 -11.90
CA GLY A 80 -12.81 -33.68 -13.34
C GLY A 80 -11.33 -33.86 -13.71
N ASP A 81 -11.06 -34.47 -14.88
CA ASP A 81 -9.70 -34.78 -15.38
C ASP A 81 -8.78 -33.54 -15.47
N ARG A 82 -9.33 -32.37 -15.81
CA ARG A 82 -8.57 -31.13 -15.85
C ARG A 82 -8.20 -30.62 -14.45
N ALA A 83 -9.11 -30.77 -13.49
CA ALA A 83 -8.92 -30.33 -12.12
C ALA A 83 -7.94 -31.24 -11.37
N THR A 84 -8.05 -32.56 -11.56
CA THR A 84 -7.13 -33.56 -10.99
C THR A 84 -5.72 -33.37 -11.55
N LYS A 85 -5.55 -33.22 -12.87
CA LYS A 85 -4.25 -32.93 -13.49
C LYS A 85 -3.65 -31.61 -12.99
N LEU A 86 -4.47 -30.57 -12.78
CA LEU A 86 -4.01 -29.30 -12.23
C LEU A 86 -3.52 -29.46 -10.78
N LYS A 87 -4.28 -30.18 -9.95
CA LYS A 87 -3.92 -30.47 -8.55
C LYS A 87 -2.62 -31.27 -8.46
N GLN A 88 -2.48 -32.32 -9.28
CA GLN A 88 -1.26 -33.13 -9.37
C GLN A 88 -0.04 -32.28 -9.76
N LYS A 89 -0.18 -31.42 -10.79
CA LYS A 89 0.88 -30.49 -11.19
C LYS A 89 1.22 -29.49 -10.09
N ASN A 90 0.23 -28.95 -9.39
CA ASN A 90 0.46 -28.02 -8.28
C ASN A 90 1.28 -28.68 -7.15
N ILE A 91 0.93 -29.90 -6.75
CA ILE A 91 1.69 -30.66 -5.74
C ILE A 91 3.11 -30.93 -6.21
N HIS A 92 3.29 -31.37 -7.47
CA HIS A 92 4.61 -31.62 -8.05
C HIS A 92 5.47 -30.35 -8.02
N TYR A 93 4.96 -29.22 -8.50
CA TYR A 93 5.71 -27.95 -8.51
C TYR A 93 6.04 -27.48 -7.10
N ARG A 94 5.13 -27.65 -6.14
CA ARG A 94 5.38 -27.30 -4.74
C ARG A 94 6.57 -28.09 -4.16
N LEU A 95 6.57 -29.41 -4.33
CA LEU A 95 7.66 -30.26 -3.86
C LEU A 95 8.98 -29.97 -4.58
N GLN A 96 8.93 -29.74 -5.89
CA GLN A 96 10.10 -29.39 -6.68
C GLN A 96 10.73 -28.08 -6.18
N VAL A 97 9.93 -27.05 -5.92
CA VAL A 97 10.42 -25.76 -5.42
C VAL A 97 11.04 -25.90 -4.02
N ASP A 98 10.41 -26.66 -3.12
CA ASP A 98 10.94 -26.90 -1.77
C ASP A 98 12.29 -27.64 -1.82
N LEU A 99 12.42 -28.66 -2.69
CA LEU A 99 13.67 -29.39 -2.88
C LEU A 99 14.76 -28.54 -3.53
N GLU A 100 14.41 -27.72 -4.53
CA GLU A 100 15.33 -26.76 -5.14
C GLU A 100 15.84 -25.75 -4.10
N GLU A 101 14.97 -25.21 -3.25
CA GLU A 101 15.34 -24.27 -2.20
C GLU A 101 16.30 -24.90 -1.16
N GLU A 102 16.04 -26.14 -0.72
CA GLU A 102 16.94 -26.88 0.15
C GLU A 102 18.29 -27.18 -0.52
N SER A 103 18.29 -27.54 -1.82
CA SER A 103 19.53 -27.75 -2.57
C SER A 103 20.39 -26.48 -2.65
N ILE A 104 19.75 -25.32 -2.82
CA ILE A 104 20.41 -24.01 -2.86
C ILE A 104 20.98 -23.66 -1.49
N LYS A 105 20.26 -23.91 -0.39
CA LYS A 105 20.78 -23.72 0.98
C LYS A 105 22.02 -24.57 1.25
N LYS A 106 21.99 -25.85 0.83
CA LYS A 106 23.15 -26.75 0.95
C LYS A 106 24.35 -26.24 0.15
N ARG A 107 24.12 -25.79 -1.10
CA ARG A 107 25.17 -25.17 -1.92
C ARG A 107 25.72 -23.89 -1.27
N ALA A 108 24.86 -23.05 -0.70
CA ALA A 108 25.26 -21.83 0.01
C ALA A 108 26.09 -22.12 1.28
N ALA A 109 25.79 -23.20 1.99
CA ALA A 109 26.57 -23.65 3.15
C ALA A 109 27.92 -24.28 2.75
N ALA A 110 28.02 -24.84 1.54
CA ALA A 110 29.23 -25.44 1.00
C ALA A 110 30.20 -24.43 0.34
N LEU A 111 29.85 -23.13 0.28
CA LEU A 111 30.74 -22.12 -0.31
C LEU A 111 31.98 -21.87 0.57
N THR A 112 33.14 -21.71 -0.06
CA THR A 112 34.39 -21.33 0.62
C THR A 112 34.35 -19.87 1.09
N LEU A 113 35.15 -19.54 2.11
CA LEU A 113 35.19 -18.18 2.69
C LEU A 113 35.51 -17.09 1.65
N CYS A 114 36.45 -17.34 0.74
CA CYS A 114 36.80 -16.39 -0.33
C CYS A 114 35.63 -16.16 -1.30
N GLN A 115 34.97 -17.23 -1.75
CA GLN A 115 33.79 -17.13 -2.61
C GLN A 115 32.63 -16.43 -1.90
N LYS A 116 32.47 -16.65 -0.59
CA LYS A 116 31.48 -15.95 0.23
C LYS A 116 31.76 -14.46 0.28
N ILE A 117 33.01 -14.04 0.53
CA ILE A 117 33.40 -12.62 0.54
C ILE A 117 33.11 -11.97 -0.83
N VAL A 118 33.49 -12.60 -1.94
CA VAL A 118 33.22 -12.09 -3.30
C VAL A 118 31.71 -11.96 -3.55
N LEU A 119 30.92 -12.95 -3.15
CA LEU A 119 29.46 -12.92 -3.32
C LEU A 119 28.81 -11.82 -2.47
N TYR A 120 29.24 -11.63 -1.23
CA TYR A 120 28.75 -10.56 -0.37
C TYR A 120 29.19 -9.18 -0.88
N ALA A 121 30.44 -9.03 -1.35
CA ALA A 121 30.92 -7.79 -1.97
C ALA A 121 30.11 -7.43 -3.23
N LEU A 122 29.82 -8.41 -4.09
CA LEU A 122 28.96 -8.22 -5.26
C LEU A 122 27.55 -7.79 -4.87
N ARG A 123 26.95 -8.43 -3.85
CA ARG A 123 25.63 -8.05 -3.34
C ARG A 123 25.61 -6.65 -2.75
N VAL A 124 26.65 -6.26 -2.01
CA VAL A 124 26.78 -4.90 -1.48
C VAL A 124 26.89 -3.88 -2.61
N SER A 125 27.73 -4.15 -3.63
CA SER A 125 27.88 -3.30 -4.81
C SER A 125 26.55 -3.13 -5.57
N MET A 126 25.82 -4.22 -5.80
CA MET A 126 24.52 -4.19 -6.47
C MET A 126 23.44 -3.48 -5.63
N CYS A 127 23.52 -3.59 -4.31
CA CYS A 127 22.68 -2.82 -3.39
C CYS A 127 22.95 -1.31 -3.52
N PHE A 128 24.22 -0.90 -3.56
CA PHE A 128 24.59 0.49 -3.85
C PHE A 128 24.08 0.96 -5.22
N GLY A 129 24.16 0.12 -6.26
CA GLY A 129 23.57 0.41 -7.57
C GLY A 129 22.07 0.66 -7.50
N SER A 130 21.34 -0.19 -6.76
CA SER A 130 19.91 0.00 -6.52
C SER A 130 19.60 1.29 -5.75
N PHE A 131 20.38 1.64 -4.74
CA PHE A 131 20.24 2.91 -4.02
C PHE A 131 20.54 4.11 -4.92
N GLY A 132 21.55 4.01 -5.78
CA GLY A 132 21.87 5.04 -6.78
C GLY A 132 20.69 5.31 -7.73
N LEU A 133 20.01 4.27 -8.21
CA LEU A 133 18.80 4.42 -9.03
C LEU A 133 17.66 5.11 -8.28
N ILE A 134 17.48 4.79 -7.00
CA ILE A 134 16.47 5.43 -6.14
C ILE A 134 16.80 6.91 -5.93
N ILE A 135 18.07 7.25 -5.67
CA ILE A 135 18.54 8.63 -5.50
C ILE A 135 18.37 9.42 -6.82
N ALA A 136 18.68 8.82 -7.96
CA ALA A 136 18.48 9.45 -9.27
C ALA A 136 16.99 9.72 -9.54
N ALA A 137 16.11 8.76 -9.23
CA ALA A 137 14.66 8.95 -9.33
C ALA A 137 14.18 10.08 -8.40
N PHE A 138 14.66 10.11 -7.15
CA PHE A 138 14.39 11.19 -6.19
C PHE A 138 14.77 12.55 -6.77
N TYR A 139 16.00 12.68 -7.28
CA TYR A 139 16.50 13.94 -7.82
C TYR A 139 15.67 14.39 -9.04
N GLY A 140 15.32 13.45 -9.92
CA GLY A 140 14.44 13.70 -11.06
C GLY A 140 13.05 14.20 -10.65
N ILE A 141 12.45 13.62 -9.59
CA ILE A 141 11.16 14.06 -9.04
C ILE A 141 11.28 15.46 -8.45
N PHE A 142 12.35 15.75 -7.70
CA PHE A 142 12.57 17.07 -7.10
C PHE A 142 12.66 18.16 -8.19
N VAL A 143 13.51 17.95 -9.19
CA VAL A 143 13.67 18.87 -10.32
C VAL A 143 12.36 19.01 -11.11
N ALA A 144 11.66 17.90 -11.37
CA ALA A 144 10.38 17.93 -12.06
C ALA A 144 9.31 18.72 -11.29
N THR A 145 9.29 18.59 -9.96
CA THR A 145 8.33 19.27 -9.09
C THR A 145 8.61 20.76 -9.03
N ASP A 146 9.88 21.16 -8.94
CA ASP A 146 10.28 22.56 -8.98
C ASP A 146 9.94 23.21 -10.34
N PHE A 147 10.28 22.54 -11.43
CA PHE A 147 10.01 23.03 -12.79
C PHE A 147 8.51 23.12 -13.11
N SER A 148 7.69 22.22 -12.54
CA SER A 148 6.23 22.24 -12.66
C SER A 148 5.58 23.49 -12.06
N GLN A 149 6.29 24.25 -11.22
CA GLN A 149 5.72 25.41 -10.52
C GLN A 149 5.85 26.70 -11.33
N VAL A 150 6.72 26.69 -12.35
CA VAL A 150 6.91 27.84 -13.24
C VAL A 150 5.74 27.87 -14.22
N ASN A 151 4.94 28.95 -14.13
CA ASN A 151 3.73 29.11 -14.92
C ASN A 151 4.07 29.46 -16.38
N TYR A 152 4.14 28.46 -17.25
CA TYR A 152 4.24 28.64 -18.69
C TYR A 152 2.84 28.58 -19.33
N GLN A 153 2.54 29.49 -20.27
CA GLN A 153 1.29 29.46 -21.03
C GLN A 153 1.39 28.49 -22.23
N GLY A 154 0.28 27.82 -22.56
CA GLY A 154 0.16 26.93 -23.73
C GLY A 154 0.15 25.42 -23.44
N ILE A 155 0.21 24.59 -24.49
CA ILE A 155 0.24 23.11 -24.43
C ILE A 155 1.47 22.62 -23.65
N LEU A 156 2.59 23.34 -23.76
CA LEU A 156 3.81 23.06 -23.03
C LEU A 156 3.63 23.22 -21.50
N GLY A 157 2.80 24.17 -21.07
CA GLY A 157 2.42 24.35 -19.67
C GLY A 157 1.62 23.17 -19.10
N LEU A 158 0.79 22.50 -19.92
CA LEU A 158 0.12 21.27 -19.49
C LEU A 158 1.14 20.16 -19.22
N ILE A 159 2.10 19.94 -20.12
CA ILE A 159 3.13 18.90 -19.95
C ILE A 159 3.91 19.15 -18.67
N PHE A 160 4.31 20.39 -18.40
CA PHE A 160 5.00 20.75 -17.17
C PHE A 160 4.14 20.54 -15.90
N GLN A 161 2.83 20.84 -15.95
CA GLN A 161 1.92 20.64 -14.81
C GLN A 161 1.69 19.17 -14.43
N TYR A 162 1.89 18.24 -15.37
CA TYR A 162 1.81 16.79 -15.15
C TYR A 162 3.18 16.13 -15.01
N LEU A 163 4.27 16.88 -15.19
CA LEU A 163 5.64 16.36 -15.18
C LEU A 163 5.99 15.57 -13.91
N PRO A 164 5.64 16.02 -12.68
CA PRO A 164 5.95 15.26 -11.47
C PRO A 164 5.22 13.91 -11.46
N SER A 165 3.95 13.90 -11.86
CA SER A 165 3.16 12.67 -11.97
C SER A 165 3.74 11.71 -13.02
N ILE A 166 4.17 12.24 -14.17
CA ILE A 166 4.81 11.45 -15.24
C ILE A 166 6.13 10.84 -14.75
N VAL A 167 7.00 11.64 -14.15
CA VAL A 167 8.32 11.20 -13.68
C VAL A 167 8.18 10.17 -12.54
N ILE A 168 7.27 10.39 -11.59
CA ILE A 168 6.99 9.43 -10.51
C ILE A 168 6.48 8.11 -11.08
N THR A 169 5.48 8.16 -11.97
CA THR A 169 4.87 6.92 -12.50
C THR A 169 5.85 6.17 -13.41
N ALA A 170 6.63 6.88 -14.23
CA ALA A 170 7.67 6.30 -15.06
C ALA A 170 8.81 5.70 -14.22
N GLY A 171 9.27 6.40 -13.18
CA GLY A 171 10.28 5.90 -12.25
C GLY A 171 9.81 4.64 -11.50
N ASN A 172 8.57 4.65 -11.02
CA ASN A 172 7.94 3.51 -10.35
C ASN A 172 7.73 2.28 -11.25
N PHE A 173 7.83 2.44 -12.57
CA PHE A 173 7.83 1.36 -13.56
C PHE A 173 9.24 0.95 -13.97
N LEU A 174 10.11 1.90 -14.33
CA LEU A 174 11.43 1.64 -14.88
C LEU A 174 12.43 1.13 -13.84
N VAL A 175 12.44 1.72 -12.64
CA VAL A 175 13.42 1.36 -11.61
C VAL A 175 13.25 -0.09 -11.13
N PRO A 176 12.03 -0.61 -10.86
CA PRO A 176 11.85 -2.03 -10.56
C PRO A 176 12.33 -2.95 -11.68
N LEU A 177 12.13 -2.59 -12.96
CA LEU A 177 12.64 -3.39 -14.08
C LEU A 177 14.18 -3.47 -14.08
N LEU A 178 14.86 -2.37 -13.78
CA LEU A 178 16.31 -2.34 -13.63
C LEU A 178 16.76 -3.13 -12.38
N CYS A 179 16.05 -2.99 -11.27
CA CYS A 179 16.30 -3.76 -10.05
C CYS A 179 16.12 -5.28 -10.25
N ASP A 180 15.19 -5.71 -11.11
CA ASP A 180 15.02 -7.12 -11.48
C ASP A 180 16.24 -7.65 -12.25
N GLN A 181 16.82 -6.84 -13.16
CA GLN A 181 18.07 -7.19 -13.83
C GLN A 181 19.23 -7.30 -12.83
N ILE A 182 19.31 -6.35 -11.88
CA ILE A 182 20.29 -6.40 -10.79
C ILE A 182 20.12 -7.68 -9.96
N ALA A 183 18.88 -8.07 -9.65
CA ALA A 183 18.57 -9.27 -8.87
C ALA A 183 19.00 -10.58 -9.56
N LEU A 184 18.99 -10.64 -10.90
CA LEU A 184 19.52 -11.77 -11.67
C LEU A 184 21.03 -11.94 -11.46
N ILE A 185 21.75 -10.84 -11.26
CA ILE A 185 23.21 -10.84 -11.04
C ILE A 185 23.55 -11.22 -9.60
N GLU A 186 22.71 -10.87 -8.62
CA GLU A 186 22.95 -11.08 -7.18
C GLU A 186 22.89 -12.55 -6.70
N ARG A 187 22.50 -13.49 -7.60
CA ARG A 187 22.42 -14.95 -7.36
C ARG A 187 21.80 -15.30 -5.99
N TYR A 188 20.70 -14.64 -5.63
CA TYR A 188 19.94 -15.04 -4.44
C TYR A 188 19.12 -16.30 -4.70
N ALA A 189 18.60 -16.90 -3.63
CA ALA A 189 17.57 -17.94 -3.77
C ALA A 189 16.33 -17.34 -4.46
N PRO A 190 15.58 -18.14 -5.23
CA PRO A 190 14.43 -17.64 -6.00
C PRO A 190 13.32 -17.02 -5.12
N SER A 191 13.21 -17.43 -3.84
CA SER A 191 12.29 -16.83 -2.87
C SER A 191 12.77 -15.47 -2.37
N THR A 192 14.07 -15.35 -2.05
CA THR A 192 14.66 -14.12 -1.51
C THR A 192 14.91 -13.05 -2.56
N THR A 193 15.26 -13.43 -3.81
CA THR A 193 15.30 -12.51 -4.97
C THR A 193 13.98 -11.74 -5.09
N VAL A 194 12.85 -12.45 -5.13
CA VAL A 194 11.53 -11.86 -5.30
C VAL A 194 11.19 -10.94 -4.12
N ILE A 195 11.45 -11.36 -2.88
CA ILE A 195 11.17 -10.51 -1.69
C ILE A 195 12.03 -9.24 -1.71
N VAL A 196 13.32 -9.32 -2.05
CA VAL A 196 14.22 -8.16 -2.12
C VAL A 196 13.82 -7.22 -3.24
N ALA A 197 13.47 -7.74 -4.43
CA ALA A 197 12.96 -6.94 -5.53
C ALA A 197 11.66 -6.20 -5.16
N LEU A 198 10.73 -6.91 -4.50
CA LEU A 198 9.50 -6.31 -3.98
C LEU A 198 9.80 -5.23 -2.93
N LEU A 199 10.70 -5.48 -1.98
CA LEU A 199 11.09 -4.49 -0.97
C LEU A 199 11.69 -3.23 -1.60
N ARG A 200 12.56 -3.36 -2.62
CA ARG A 200 13.12 -2.22 -3.36
C ARG A 200 12.02 -1.44 -4.08
N ALA A 201 11.09 -2.12 -4.74
CA ALA A 201 9.96 -1.49 -5.42
C ALA A 201 8.99 -0.79 -4.45
N VAL A 202 8.71 -1.41 -3.29
CA VAL A 202 7.92 -0.81 -2.19
C VAL A 202 8.59 0.47 -1.71
N PHE A 203 9.88 0.39 -1.39
CA PHE A 203 10.66 1.50 -0.85
C PHE A 203 10.68 2.68 -1.83
N LEU A 204 10.96 2.43 -3.11
CA LEU A 204 10.93 3.46 -4.15
C LEU A 204 9.57 4.17 -4.21
N ARG A 205 8.48 3.41 -4.24
CA ARG A 205 7.13 3.97 -4.35
C ARG A 205 6.78 4.85 -3.16
N LEU A 206 7.10 4.40 -1.95
CA LEU A 206 6.85 5.16 -0.72
C LEU A 206 7.72 6.41 -0.62
N VAL A 207 9.00 6.30 -0.97
CA VAL A 207 9.91 7.45 -1.02
C VAL A 207 9.43 8.45 -2.07
N SER A 208 9.06 8.01 -3.28
CA SER A 208 8.57 8.90 -4.34
C SER A 208 7.34 9.71 -3.90
N LEU A 209 6.41 9.08 -3.18
CA LEU A 209 5.24 9.75 -2.60
C LEU A 209 5.66 10.71 -1.48
N GLY A 210 6.52 10.28 -0.55
CA GLY A 210 7.02 11.11 0.54
C GLY A 210 7.76 12.37 0.05
N VAL A 211 8.52 12.27 -1.04
CA VAL A 211 9.23 13.40 -1.66
C VAL A 211 8.28 14.40 -2.27
N LEU A 212 7.28 13.92 -3.02
CA LEU A 212 6.26 14.80 -3.59
C LEU A 212 5.54 15.58 -2.48
N LEU A 213 5.17 14.90 -1.40
CA LEU A 213 4.52 15.55 -0.25
C LEU A 213 5.46 16.53 0.43
N PHE A 214 6.70 16.14 0.73
CA PHE A 214 7.67 17.00 1.39
C PHE A 214 7.97 18.27 0.58
N THR A 215 8.20 18.13 -0.72
CA THR A 215 8.47 19.27 -1.63
C THR A 215 7.28 20.22 -1.69
N LEU A 216 6.08 19.68 -1.88
CA LEU A 216 4.85 20.45 -1.95
C LEU A 216 4.58 21.17 -0.62
N TRP A 217 4.74 20.50 0.52
CA TRP A 217 4.62 21.10 1.84
C TRP A 217 5.65 22.20 2.07
N SER A 218 6.91 21.97 1.73
CA SER A 218 7.98 22.96 1.86
C SER A 218 7.65 24.23 1.08
N GLN A 219 7.06 24.11 -0.11
CA GLN A 219 6.65 25.28 -0.91
C GLN A 219 5.42 25.98 -0.35
N ILE A 220 4.46 25.24 0.23
CA ILE A 220 3.27 25.80 0.89
C ILE A 220 3.68 26.59 2.14
N THR A 221 4.57 26.04 2.98
CA THR A 221 5.00 26.63 4.26
C THR A 221 6.22 27.56 4.14
N CYS A 222 6.63 27.95 2.92
CA CYS A 222 7.83 28.76 2.68
C CYS A 222 9.11 28.19 3.34
N ALA A 223 9.30 26.88 3.33
CA ALA A 223 10.37 26.14 3.99
C ALA A 223 10.46 26.39 5.51
N GLY A 224 9.34 26.77 6.14
CA GLY A 224 9.26 27.14 7.55
C GLY A 224 9.65 28.59 7.85
N ASP A 225 10.01 29.39 6.83
CA ASP A 225 10.34 30.80 7.01
C ASP A 225 9.10 31.70 6.83
N THR A 226 8.47 32.04 7.95
CA THR A 226 7.29 32.90 8.01
C THR A 226 7.59 34.38 7.73
N LYS A 227 8.87 34.77 7.60
CA LYS A 227 9.28 36.18 7.35
C LYS A 227 9.32 36.55 5.87
N LYS A 228 9.15 35.58 4.97
CA LYS A 228 9.11 35.84 3.51
C LYS A 228 7.84 36.60 3.15
N LYS A 229 7.94 37.65 2.31
CA LYS A 229 6.81 38.54 1.93
C LYS A 229 5.55 37.81 1.44
N ASP A 230 5.69 36.60 0.90
CA ASP A 230 4.60 35.80 0.37
C ASP A 230 3.91 34.91 1.43
N CYS A 231 4.51 34.75 2.61
CA CYS A 231 3.99 33.94 3.73
C CYS A 231 3.69 34.75 5.00
N THR A 232 4.06 36.03 5.08
CA THR A 232 3.88 36.86 6.30
C THR A 232 2.41 37.08 6.70
N LEU A 233 1.50 37.18 5.73
CA LEU A 233 0.10 37.51 5.98
C LEU A 233 -0.72 36.31 6.46
N CYS A 234 -0.55 35.16 5.78
CA CYS A 234 -1.39 33.98 5.99
C CYS A 234 -0.62 32.77 6.56
N GLN A 235 0.67 32.90 6.89
CA GLN A 235 1.56 31.81 7.32
C GLN A 235 1.77 30.68 6.29
N TYR A 236 1.24 30.84 5.08
CA TYR A 236 1.46 30.00 3.91
C TYR A 236 1.55 30.86 2.64
N ASN A 237 2.07 30.28 1.56
CA ASN A 237 2.25 30.97 0.28
C ASN A 237 0.92 31.18 -0.46
N TYR A 238 0.20 32.24 -0.09
CA TYR A 238 -1.14 32.54 -0.61
C TYR A 238 -1.15 32.99 -2.07
N LYS A 239 -0.02 33.51 -2.60
CA LYS A 239 0.07 33.97 -3.99
C LYS A 239 0.12 32.80 -4.98
N LEU A 240 0.90 31.78 -4.66
CA LEU A 240 1.04 30.60 -5.52
C LEU A 240 -0.06 29.57 -5.24
N TYR A 241 -0.50 29.46 -3.98
CA TYR A 241 -1.48 28.48 -3.52
C TYR A 241 -2.61 29.17 -2.74
N PRO A 242 -3.55 29.85 -3.40
CA PRO A 242 -4.71 30.42 -2.71
C PRO A 242 -5.52 29.34 -1.97
N CYS A 243 -5.52 28.12 -2.52
CA CYS A 243 -6.20 26.92 -2.05
C CYS A 243 -5.25 25.72 -2.04
N TRP A 244 -4.33 25.68 -1.07
CA TRP A 244 -3.29 24.66 -1.04
C TRP A 244 -3.86 23.25 -0.82
N GLU A 245 -4.93 23.09 -0.03
CA GLU A 245 -5.57 21.80 0.25
C GLU A 245 -6.09 21.16 -1.03
N THR A 246 -6.84 21.93 -1.82
CA THR A 246 -7.33 21.48 -3.13
C THR A 246 -6.17 21.14 -4.05
N ARG A 247 -5.05 21.90 -3.98
CA ARG A 247 -3.88 21.60 -4.80
C ARG A 247 -3.24 20.25 -4.43
N VAL A 248 -3.12 19.93 -3.14
CA VAL A 248 -2.65 18.60 -2.70
C VAL A 248 -3.58 17.51 -3.25
N GLY A 249 -4.89 17.70 -3.12
CA GLY A 249 -5.89 16.77 -3.64
C GLY A 249 -5.80 16.57 -5.16
N GLN A 250 -5.52 17.65 -5.90
CA GLN A 250 -5.28 17.59 -7.34
C GLN A 250 -4.06 16.75 -7.68
N GLU A 251 -2.93 16.90 -6.99
CA GLU A 251 -1.75 16.09 -7.27
C GLU A 251 -2.00 14.60 -6.99
N MET A 252 -2.70 14.25 -5.91
CA MET A 252 -3.08 12.85 -5.62
C MET A 252 -4.07 12.28 -6.64
N TYR A 253 -5.01 13.09 -7.12
CA TYR A 253 -5.92 12.73 -8.20
C TYR A 253 -5.18 12.46 -9.50
N LYS A 254 -4.25 13.36 -9.90
CA LYS A 254 -3.41 13.19 -11.09
C LYS A 254 -2.59 11.90 -10.99
N LEU A 255 -1.92 11.64 -9.86
CA LEU A 255 -1.17 10.39 -9.65
C LEU A 255 -2.05 9.15 -9.83
N THR A 256 -3.26 9.16 -9.28
CA THR A 256 -4.19 8.04 -9.37
C THR A 256 -4.62 7.75 -10.81
N LEU A 257 -4.87 8.82 -11.59
CA LEU A 257 -5.23 8.75 -13.00
C LEU A 257 -4.05 8.32 -13.88
N PHE A 258 -2.86 8.87 -13.64
CA PHE A 258 -1.64 8.50 -14.37
C PHE A 258 -1.23 7.05 -14.12
N ASP A 259 -1.42 6.55 -12.90
CA ASP A 259 -1.20 5.13 -12.61
C ASP A 259 -2.16 4.24 -13.42
N LEU A 260 -3.45 4.61 -13.54
CA LEU A 260 -4.38 3.88 -14.42
C LEU A 260 -3.94 3.97 -15.90
N LEU A 261 -3.56 5.16 -16.37
CA LEU A 261 -3.11 5.38 -17.74
C LEU A 261 -1.89 4.52 -18.07
N ILE A 262 -0.87 4.50 -17.21
CA ILE A 262 0.34 3.70 -17.42
C ILE A 262 0.02 2.20 -17.40
N ASN A 263 -0.87 1.74 -16.52
CA ASN A 263 -1.31 0.34 -16.54
C ASN A 263 -2.01 -0.02 -17.87
N ILE A 264 -2.83 0.87 -18.43
CA ILE A 264 -3.47 0.68 -19.75
C ILE A 264 -2.43 0.73 -20.88
N VAL A 265 -1.48 1.67 -20.83
CA VAL A 265 -0.41 1.79 -21.84
C VAL A 265 0.47 0.53 -21.83
N VAL A 266 0.86 0.01 -20.67
CA VAL A 266 1.62 -1.24 -20.55
C VAL A 266 0.81 -2.43 -21.07
N LEU A 267 -0.49 -2.49 -20.76
CA LEU A 267 -1.39 -3.50 -21.29
C LEU A 267 -1.39 -3.49 -22.83
N VAL A 268 -1.60 -2.32 -23.44
CA VAL A 268 -1.74 -2.14 -24.90
C VAL A 268 -0.42 -2.26 -25.65
N LEU A 269 0.66 -1.67 -25.16
CA LEU A 269 1.94 -1.59 -25.87
C LEU A 269 2.90 -2.75 -25.53
N VAL A 270 2.76 -3.38 -24.37
CA VAL A 270 3.69 -4.45 -23.93
C VAL A 270 2.98 -5.79 -23.84
N GLU A 271 1.87 -5.88 -23.10
CA GLU A 271 1.24 -7.17 -22.81
C GLU A 271 0.53 -7.78 -24.04
N PHE A 272 -0.20 -6.98 -24.82
CA PHE A 272 -0.90 -7.45 -26.03
C PHE A 272 0.04 -7.80 -27.20
N PRO A 273 1.02 -6.96 -27.59
CA PRO A 273 1.88 -7.25 -28.73
C PRO A 273 2.75 -8.50 -28.51
N ARG A 274 3.12 -8.77 -27.25
CA ARG A 274 3.90 -9.97 -26.87
C ARG A 274 3.18 -11.30 -27.16
N ARG A 275 1.86 -11.28 -27.37
CA ARG A 275 1.09 -12.44 -27.84
C ARG A 275 1.15 -12.62 -29.35
N TYR A 276 1.19 -11.51 -30.10
CA TYR A 276 1.18 -11.53 -31.56
C TYR A 276 2.59 -11.83 -32.06
N LYS A 277 2.86 -13.13 -32.26
CA LYS A 277 4.15 -13.71 -32.67
C LYS A 277 4.76 -13.09 -33.94
N SER A 278 4.04 -12.29 -34.71
CA SER A 278 4.45 -11.90 -36.07
C SER A 278 5.29 -10.63 -36.17
N LEU A 279 5.45 -9.83 -35.10
CA LEU A 279 6.12 -8.53 -35.27
C LEU A 279 7.66 -8.62 -35.27
N CYS A 280 8.26 -9.69 -34.74
CA CYS A 280 9.69 -10.00 -34.86
C CYS A 280 10.00 -11.33 -34.14
N GLU A 281 10.38 -12.38 -34.87
CA GLU A 281 10.78 -13.67 -34.25
C GLU A 281 11.98 -13.50 -33.31
N PHE A 282 12.91 -12.60 -33.63
CA PHE A 282 14.09 -12.29 -32.82
C PHE A 282 13.76 -11.69 -31.45
N LEU A 283 12.89 -10.67 -31.40
CA LEU A 283 12.43 -10.05 -30.15
C LEU A 283 11.52 -11.01 -29.35
N ALA A 284 10.70 -11.80 -30.02
CA ALA A 284 9.82 -12.77 -29.37
C ALA A 284 10.60 -13.92 -28.69
N GLN A 285 11.73 -14.35 -29.26
CA GLN A 285 12.63 -15.33 -28.64
C GLN A 285 13.40 -14.74 -27.46
N TRP A 286 13.85 -13.49 -27.55
CA TRP A 286 14.62 -12.84 -26.48
C TRP A 286 13.75 -12.47 -25.27
N VAL A 287 12.53 -12.01 -25.52
CA VAL A 287 11.61 -11.55 -24.48
C VAL A 287 10.80 -12.70 -23.86
N GLY A 288 10.57 -13.81 -24.56
CA GLY A 288 9.81 -14.95 -24.04
C GLY A 288 8.32 -14.65 -23.77
N ARG A 289 7.50 -15.65 -23.45
CA ARG A 289 6.08 -15.43 -23.09
C ARG A 289 5.95 -14.93 -21.65
N GLN A 290 5.05 -13.96 -21.43
CA GLN A 290 4.85 -13.34 -20.12
C GLN A 290 4.24 -14.30 -19.09
N GLU A 291 4.80 -14.30 -17.88
CA GLU A 291 4.24 -14.97 -16.71
C GLU A 291 3.43 -13.97 -15.88
N PHE A 292 2.32 -14.41 -15.29
CA PHE A 292 1.52 -13.55 -14.41
C PHE A 292 2.11 -13.52 -13.00
N VAL A 293 2.94 -12.51 -12.74
CA VAL A 293 3.56 -12.30 -11.43
C VAL A 293 2.57 -11.64 -10.47
N VAL A 294 1.94 -12.44 -9.60
CA VAL A 294 0.96 -11.94 -8.61
C VAL A 294 1.55 -10.85 -7.70
N PRO A 295 2.77 -10.99 -7.14
CA PRO A 295 3.31 -10.02 -6.20
C PRO A 295 3.44 -8.58 -6.72
N ALA A 296 3.90 -8.41 -7.97
CA ALA A 296 4.09 -7.09 -8.56
C ALA A 296 2.75 -6.36 -8.78
N ASN A 297 1.71 -7.11 -9.20
CA ASN A 297 0.37 -6.56 -9.39
C ASN A 297 -0.28 -6.18 -8.05
N VAL A 298 -0.16 -7.03 -7.02
CA VAL A 298 -0.65 -6.71 -5.67
C VAL A 298 0.04 -5.47 -5.12
N LEU A 299 1.35 -5.33 -5.34
CA LEU A 299 2.08 -4.15 -4.90
C LEU A 299 1.61 -2.86 -5.61
N GLY A 300 1.20 -2.95 -6.88
CA GLY A 300 0.54 -1.85 -7.60
C GLY A 300 -0.75 -1.39 -6.91
N LEU A 301 -1.57 -2.35 -6.47
CA LEU A 301 -2.80 -2.07 -5.72
C LEU A 301 -2.52 -1.41 -4.37
N VAL A 302 -1.52 -1.91 -3.64
CA VAL A 302 -1.11 -1.33 -2.34
C VAL A 302 -0.66 0.12 -2.53
N TYR A 303 0.18 0.40 -3.53
CA TYR A 303 0.58 1.78 -3.84
C TYR A 303 -0.62 2.67 -4.19
N GLY A 304 -1.51 2.22 -5.07
CA GLY A 304 -2.73 2.97 -5.40
C GLY A 304 -3.56 3.30 -4.16
N GLN A 305 -3.68 2.36 -3.23
CA GLN A 305 -4.39 2.57 -1.97
C GLN A 305 -3.69 3.61 -1.06
N THR A 306 -2.35 3.60 -1.01
CA THR A 306 -1.60 4.60 -0.22
C THR A 306 -1.79 6.02 -0.74
N VAL A 307 -1.72 6.24 -2.06
CA VAL A 307 -1.99 7.54 -2.69
C VAL A 307 -3.40 8.03 -2.35
N VAL A 308 -4.37 7.13 -2.36
CA VAL A 308 -5.77 7.46 -2.07
C VAL A 308 -5.96 7.82 -0.60
N TRP A 309 -5.32 7.10 0.34
CA TRP A 309 -5.36 7.48 1.75
C TRP A 309 -4.73 8.86 1.98
N THR A 310 -3.55 9.11 1.40
CA THR A 310 -2.90 10.43 1.49
C THR A 310 -3.77 11.55 0.93
N GLY A 311 -4.52 11.29 -0.16
CA GLY A 311 -5.38 12.28 -0.80
C GLY A 311 -6.81 12.38 -0.25
N ALA A 312 -7.28 11.43 0.56
CA ALA A 312 -8.69 11.32 0.95
C ALA A 312 -9.21 12.53 1.72
N LEU A 313 -8.36 13.17 2.55
CA LEU A 313 -8.73 14.38 3.27
C LEU A 313 -8.91 15.59 2.34
N PHE A 314 -8.21 15.63 1.22
CA PHE A 314 -8.18 16.78 0.30
C PHE A 314 -9.10 16.59 -0.92
N CYS A 315 -9.37 15.33 -1.27
CA CYS A 315 -10.23 14.90 -2.37
C CYS A 315 -11.15 13.78 -1.83
N PRO A 316 -12.29 14.12 -1.21
CA PRO A 316 -13.13 13.14 -0.51
C PRO A 316 -13.75 12.08 -1.43
N LEU A 317 -13.89 12.37 -2.73
CA LEU A 317 -14.37 11.41 -3.73
C LEU A 317 -13.25 10.54 -4.34
N LEU A 318 -11.99 10.73 -3.94
CA LEU A 318 -10.86 9.92 -4.42
C LEU A 318 -11.03 8.41 -4.15
N PRO A 319 -11.58 7.96 -2.99
CA PRO A 319 -11.86 6.55 -2.76
C PRO A 319 -12.89 5.95 -3.75
N LEU A 320 -13.87 6.75 -4.17
CA LEU A 320 -14.86 6.32 -5.18
C LEU A 320 -14.19 6.14 -6.55
N ILE A 321 -13.37 7.11 -6.98
CA ILE A 321 -12.58 7.01 -8.22
C ILE A 321 -11.67 5.78 -8.18
N ASN A 322 -11.02 5.54 -7.05
CA ASN A 322 -10.14 4.39 -6.89
C ASN A 322 -10.90 3.05 -6.95
N THR A 323 -12.14 3.02 -6.45
CA THR A 323 -13.00 1.84 -6.57
C THR A 323 -13.29 1.52 -8.03
N ILE A 324 -13.68 2.52 -8.83
CA ILE A 324 -13.89 2.38 -10.27
C ILE A 324 -12.59 1.90 -10.96
N LYS A 325 -11.46 2.53 -10.62
CA LYS A 325 -10.13 2.13 -11.11
C LYS A 325 -9.82 0.66 -10.82
N PHE A 326 -10.04 0.17 -9.60
CA PHE A 326 -9.79 -1.23 -9.25
C PHE A 326 -10.71 -2.19 -10.01
N VAL A 327 -11.97 -1.83 -10.25
CA VAL A 327 -12.88 -2.63 -11.09
C VAL A 327 -12.33 -2.73 -12.53
N LEU A 328 -11.91 -1.62 -13.13
CA LEU A 328 -11.30 -1.61 -14.47
C LEU A 328 -10.02 -2.45 -14.51
N LEU A 329 -9.11 -2.24 -13.56
CA LEU A 329 -7.86 -2.99 -13.46
C LEU A 329 -8.10 -4.49 -13.28
N PHE A 330 -9.12 -4.89 -12.52
CA PHE A 330 -9.49 -6.28 -12.35
C PHE A 330 -9.87 -6.93 -13.69
N TYR A 331 -10.75 -6.29 -14.47
CA TYR A 331 -11.16 -6.82 -15.77
C TYR A 331 -9.99 -6.85 -16.77
N PHE A 332 -9.18 -5.80 -16.83
CA PHE A 332 -8.00 -5.77 -17.69
C PHE A 332 -7.00 -6.87 -17.34
N LYS A 333 -6.65 -7.03 -16.06
CA LYS A 333 -5.72 -8.08 -15.62
C LYS A 333 -6.30 -9.49 -15.78
N LYS A 334 -7.62 -9.66 -15.62
CA LYS A 334 -8.32 -10.91 -15.94
C LYS A 334 -8.16 -11.27 -17.41
N ILE A 335 -8.37 -10.33 -18.33
CA ILE A 335 -8.19 -10.54 -19.76
C ILE A 335 -6.73 -10.91 -20.05
N THR A 336 -5.76 -10.16 -19.54
CA THR A 336 -4.33 -10.49 -19.70
C THR A 336 -4.01 -11.90 -19.19
N LEU A 337 -4.53 -12.30 -18.03
CA LEU A 337 -4.26 -13.60 -17.44
C LEU A 337 -4.74 -14.76 -18.31
N PHE A 338 -5.97 -14.68 -18.85
CA PHE A 338 -6.55 -15.76 -19.66
C PHE A 338 -6.00 -15.80 -21.08
N TYR A 339 -5.70 -14.63 -21.66
CA TYR A 339 -5.34 -14.52 -23.06
C TYR A 339 -3.82 -14.41 -23.28
N ASN A 340 -3.07 -13.70 -22.45
CA ASN A 340 -1.68 -13.36 -22.76
C ASN A 340 -0.66 -14.17 -21.94
N CYS A 341 -1.03 -14.60 -20.73
CA CYS A 341 -0.11 -15.28 -19.82
C CYS A 341 -0.03 -16.80 -20.01
N ARG A 342 1.16 -17.36 -19.81
CA ARG A 342 1.33 -18.81 -19.57
C ARG A 342 1.06 -19.13 -18.10
N PRO A 343 0.63 -20.36 -17.76
CA PRO A 343 0.57 -20.80 -16.38
C PRO A 343 1.96 -20.68 -15.73
N ALA A 344 2.01 -20.11 -14.53
CA ALA A 344 3.25 -19.90 -13.80
C ALA A 344 3.96 -21.24 -13.55
N LEU A 345 5.24 -21.33 -13.92
CA LEU A 345 6.07 -22.52 -13.72
C LEU A 345 6.58 -22.65 -12.28
N LYS A 346 6.64 -21.53 -11.54
CA LYS A 346 7.06 -21.48 -10.14
C LYS A 346 5.87 -21.13 -9.25
N THR A 347 5.43 -22.07 -8.43
CA THR A 347 4.39 -21.83 -7.43
C THR A 347 4.99 -21.08 -6.25
N PHE A 348 4.68 -19.80 -6.11
CA PHE A 348 5.07 -19.01 -4.95
C PHE A 348 4.31 -19.48 -3.70
N ARG A 349 4.97 -19.52 -2.54
CA ARG A 349 4.34 -19.92 -1.26
C ARG A 349 3.34 -18.87 -0.80
N SER A 350 2.06 -19.10 -1.11
CA SER A 350 0.94 -18.16 -0.91
C SER A 350 0.80 -17.59 0.51
N THR A 351 1.08 -18.36 1.56
CA THR A 351 0.83 -17.97 2.96
C THR A 351 1.86 -17.00 3.56
N THR A 352 3.09 -16.95 3.04
CA THR A 352 4.11 -15.98 3.54
C THR A 352 4.00 -14.64 2.82
N SER A 353 3.51 -14.62 1.57
CA SER A 353 3.29 -13.40 0.79
C SER A 353 2.19 -12.52 1.35
N THR A 354 1.09 -13.09 1.82
CA THR A 354 -0.07 -12.31 2.26
C THR A 354 0.27 -11.47 3.48
N PHE A 355 0.97 -12.06 4.46
CA PHE A 355 1.47 -11.34 5.63
C PHE A 355 2.40 -10.19 5.23
N PHE A 356 3.31 -10.44 4.28
CA PHE A 356 4.18 -9.40 3.74
C PHE A 356 3.38 -8.23 3.12
N PHE A 357 2.37 -8.51 2.29
CA PHE A 357 1.53 -7.45 1.71
C PHE A 357 0.72 -6.70 2.75
N LEU A 358 0.21 -7.37 3.79
CA LEU A 358 -0.49 -6.71 4.89
C LEU A 358 0.43 -5.80 5.70
N VAL A 359 1.69 -6.19 5.94
CA VAL A 359 2.69 -5.34 6.58
C VAL A 359 3.00 -4.11 5.73
N VAL A 360 3.20 -4.28 4.41
CA VAL A 360 3.43 -3.15 3.49
C VAL A 360 2.22 -2.21 3.47
N LEU A 361 1.01 -2.77 3.44
CA LEU A 361 -0.24 -2.01 3.46
C LEU A 361 -0.38 -1.20 4.76
N LEU A 362 -0.02 -1.80 5.91
CA LEU A 362 -0.01 -1.12 7.21
C LEU A 362 1.01 0.03 7.24
N PHE A 363 2.21 -0.17 6.69
CA PHE A 363 3.20 0.89 6.58
C PHE A 363 2.69 2.04 5.71
N GLY A 364 2.07 1.71 4.57
CA GLY A 364 1.44 2.68 3.69
C GLY A 364 0.31 3.48 4.33
N TRP A 365 -0.54 2.81 5.13
CA TRP A 365 -1.57 3.47 5.94
C TRP A 365 -0.94 4.39 7.00
N GLY A 366 0.10 3.92 7.69
CA GLY A 366 0.82 4.70 8.70
C GLY A 366 1.40 6.00 8.12
N LEU A 367 2.02 5.93 6.94
CA LEU A 367 2.52 7.12 6.23
C LEU A 367 1.39 8.10 5.93
N ALA A 368 0.25 7.63 5.42
CA ALA A 368 -0.90 8.48 5.12
C ALA A 368 -1.49 9.12 6.39
N THR A 369 -1.55 8.38 7.51
CA THR A 369 -2.00 8.90 8.80
C THR A 369 -1.06 9.99 9.33
N VAL A 370 0.25 9.83 9.20
CA VAL A 370 1.23 10.87 9.58
C VAL A 370 0.99 12.15 8.77
N VAL A 371 0.80 12.03 7.45
CA VAL A 371 0.52 13.18 6.58
C VAL A 371 -0.79 13.86 6.99
N MET A 372 -1.84 13.08 7.26
CA MET A 372 -3.13 13.60 7.72
C MET A 372 -2.99 14.35 9.05
N VAL A 373 -2.39 13.74 10.07
CA VAL A 373 -2.20 14.36 11.39
C VAL A 373 -1.38 15.64 11.28
N TYR A 374 -0.28 15.61 10.53
CA TYR A 374 0.56 16.79 10.31
C TYR A 374 -0.22 17.92 9.63
N SER A 375 -1.01 17.61 8.61
CA SER A 375 -1.85 18.61 7.92
C SER A 375 -2.96 19.19 8.80
N LEU A 376 -3.54 18.40 9.71
CA LEU A 376 -4.63 18.83 10.59
C LEU A 376 -4.13 19.69 11.77
N ALA A 377 -2.94 19.37 12.29
CA ALA A 377 -2.42 19.94 13.53
C ALA A 377 -1.50 21.16 13.31
N GLU A 378 -0.58 21.07 12.36
CA GLU A 378 0.53 22.04 12.23
C GLU A 378 0.27 23.12 11.17
N ILE A 379 -0.52 22.82 10.14
CA ILE A 379 -0.63 23.69 8.96
C ILE A 379 -1.87 24.55 9.05
N HIS A 380 -1.67 25.85 8.88
CA HIS A 380 -2.76 26.80 8.82
C HIS A 380 -3.66 26.52 7.60
N PRO A 381 -4.98 26.34 7.78
CA PRO A 381 -5.90 26.15 6.67
C PRO A 381 -5.92 27.38 5.77
N SER A 382 -6.22 27.19 4.48
CA SER A 382 -6.30 28.30 3.55
C SER A 382 -7.45 29.25 3.91
N MET A 383 -7.20 30.56 3.75
CA MET A 383 -8.22 31.57 3.97
C MET A 383 -9.18 31.69 2.76
N GLY A 384 -8.74 31.23 1.59
CA GLY A 384 -9.48 31.34 0.34
C GLY A 384 -10.55 30.27 0.13
N CYS A 385 -10.38 29.06 0.68
CA CYS A 385 -11.31 27.96 0.44
C CYS A 385 -11.43 26.93 1.57
N GLY A 386 -12.45 26.08 1.45
CA GLY A 386 -12.68 24.95 2.35
C GLY A 386 -13.55 25.22 3.58
N PRO A 387 -13.82 24.17 4.37
CA PRO A 387 -14.65 24.22 5.57
C PRO A 387 -13.92 24.82 6.78
N PHE A 388 -12.59 24.73 6.87
CA PHE A 388 -11.83 25.19 8.05
C PHE A 388 -11.30 26.63 7.94
N ARG A 389 -11.91 27.47 7.09
CA ARG A 389 -11.47 28.88 6.93
C ARG A 389 -11.54 29.62 8.25
N PHE A 390 -10.59 30.54 8.47
CA PHE A 390 -10.49 31.40 9.65
C PHE A 390 -10.17 30.69 10.98
N PHE A 391 -10.04 29.36 10.96
CA PHE A 391 -9.52 28.62 12.11
C PHE A 391 -7.97 28.60 12.09
N PRO A 392 -7.31 28.63 13.25
CA PRO A 392 -5.85 28.58 13.33
C PRO A 392 -5.29 27.22 12.86
N SER A 393 -6.05 26.15 13.07
CA SER A 393 -5.75 24.80 12.59
C SER A 393 -7.05 24.04 12.31
N MET A 394 -7.02 23.04 11.43
CA MET A 394 -8.21 22.23 11.14
C MET A 394 -8.71 21.50 12.40
N TRP A 395 -7.79 21.13 13.32
CA TRP A 395 -8.14 20.48 14.59
C TRP A 395 -8.89 21.39 15.57
N SER A 396 -8.70 22.72 15.50
CA SER A 396 -9.30 23.65 16.45
C SER A 396 -10.83 23.65 16.45
N ILE A 397 -11.47 23.20 15.36
CA ILE A 397 -12.93 23.03 15.31
C ILE A 397 -13.47 22.08 16.38
N VAL A 398 -12.68 21.08 16.78
CA VAL A 398 -13.08 20.05 17.74
C VAL A 398 -13.34 20.70 19.11
N PRO A 399 -12.35 21.32 19.78
CA PRO A 399 -12.59 21.99 21.06
C PRO A 399 -13.60 23.12 20.94
N THR A 400 -13.58 23.93 19.87
CA THR A 400 -14.58 25.02 19.70
C THR A 400 -16.01 24.47 19.63
N SER A 401 -16.20 23.32 18.98
CA SER A 401 -17.51 22.65 18.97
C SER A 401 -17.90 22.16 20.35
N PHE A 402 -16.98 21.55 21.11
CA PHE A 402 -17.24 21.11 22.49
C PHE A 402 -17.71 22.28 23.38
N TYR A 403 -17.08 23.46 23.29
CA TYR A 403 -17.47 24.65 24.06
C TYR A 403 -18.81 25.27 23.66
N ASN A 404 -19.37 24.90 22.50
CA ASN A 404 -20.69 25.36 22.05
C ASN A 404 -21.84 24.43 22.51
N LEU A 405 -21.54 23.27 23.13
CA LEU A 405 -22.57 22.36 23.65
C LEU A 405 -23.18 22.87 24.97
N SER A 406 -24.29 22.29 25.42
CA SER A 406 -24.86 22.62 26.73
C SER A 406 -23.89 22.28 27.87
N GLU A 407 -23.91 23.07 28.94
CA GLU A 407 -23.00 22.94 30.09
C GLU A 407 -22.97 21.52 30.67
N ILE A 408 -24.14 20.88 30.78
CA ILE A 408 -24.30 19.48 31.22
C ILE A 408 -23.52 18.51 30.31
N THR A 409 -23.60 18.71 28.99
CA THR A 409 -22.94 17.81 28.03
C THR A 409 -21.43 18.05 28.02
N GLN A 410 -21.00 19.30 28.20
CA GLN A 410 -19.58 19.65 28.35
C GLN A 410 -18.98 18.98 29.57
N GLU A 411 -19.58 19.13 30.75
CA GLU A 411 -19.09 18.51 31.99
C GLU A 411 -19.00 16.99 31.86
N PHE A 412 -20.00 16.36 31.25
CA PHE A 412 -19.99 14.93 30.98
C PHE A 412 -18.85 14.49 30.06
N LEU A 413 -18.61 15.22 28.97
CA LEU A 413 -17.54 14.91 28.01
C LEU A 413 -16.15 15.16 28.61
N PHE A 414 -15.96 16.24 29.37
CA PHE A 414 -14.73 16.51 30.11
C PHE A 414 -14.49 15.48 31.22
N PHE A 415 -15.54 14.99 31.87
CA PHE A 415 -15.44 13.92 32.86
C PHE A 415 -14.96 12.61 32.22
N ILE A 416 -15.52 12.21 31.08
CA ILE A 416 -15.06 11.03 30.33
C ILE A 416 -13.61 11.20 29.85
N GLY A 417 -13.25 12.40 29.38
CA GLY A 417 -11.90 12.73 28.92
C GLY A 417 -10.87 12.92 30.04
N SER A 418 -11.31 12.99 31.30
CA SER A 418 -10.43 13.23 32.43
C SER A 418 -9.51 12.04 32.69
N GLN A 419 -8.29 12.33 33.15
CA GLN A 419 -7.35 11.32 33.64
C GLN A 419 -7.98 10.44 34.73
N ALA A 420 -8.86 11.01 35.56
CA ALA A 420 -9.54 10.30 36.64
C ALA A 420 -10.48 9.19 36.15
N PHE A 421 -11.07 9.33 34.95
CA PHE A 421 -11.93 8.31 34.35
C PHE A 421 -11.16 7.40 33.37
N SER A 422 -10.27 7.99 32.57
CA SER A 422 -9.53 7.27 31.55
C SER A 422 -8.51 6.27 32.12
N ILE A 423 -7.85 6.57 33.24
CA ILE A 423 -6.85 5.68 33.85
C ILE A 423 -7.51 4.40 34.39
N PRO A 424 -8.57 4.47 35.23
CA PRO A 424 -9.28 3.26 35.68
C PRO A 424 -9.86 2.44 34.52
N LEU A 425 -10.43 3.10 33.50
CA LEU A 425 -10.97 2.43 32.33
C LEU A 425 -9.88 1.66 31.56
N PHE A 426 -8.69 2.27 31.41
CA PHE A 426 -7.55 1.62 30.77
C PHE A 426 -7.04 0.43 31.58
N VAL A 427 -6.96 0.55 32.91
CA VAL A 427 -6.58 -0.56 33.80
C VAL A 427 -7.59 -1.70 33.70
N LEU A 428 -8.90 -1.38 33.75
CA LEU A 428 -9.96 -2.37 33.59
C LEU A 428 -9.86 -3.06 32.22
N SER A 429 -9.65 -2.31 31.14
CA SER A 429 -9.46 -2.86 29.79
C SER A 429 -8.24 -3.76 29.71
N CYS A 430 -7.12 -3.40 30.34
CA CYS A 430 -5.93 -4.24 30.43
C CYS A 430 -6.20 -5.54 31.19
N VAL A 431 -6.91 -5.48 32.32
CA VAL A 431 -7.30 -6.67 33.10
C VAL A 431 -8.20 -7.58 32.28
N VAL A 432 -9.22 -7.03 31.62
CA VAL A 432 -10.12 -7.78 30.73
C VAL A 432 -9.34 -8.42 29.57
N MET A 433 -8.44 -7.68 28.93
CA MET A 433 -7.58 -8.21 27.88
C MET A 433 -6.68 -9.35 28.40
N CYS A 434 -6.02 -9.18 29.55
CA CYS A 434 -5.23 -10.23 30.19
C CYS A 434 -6.06 -11.47 30.51
N TYR A 435 -7.29 -11.30 30.99
CA TYR A 435 -8.23 -12.39 31.23
C TYR A 435 -8.57 -13.13 29.92
N PHE A 436 -8.86 -12.42 28.83
CA PHE A 436 -9.10 -13.08 27.54
C PHE A 436 -7.87 -13.79 26.99
N ILE A 437 -6.66 -13.24 27.17
CA ILE A 437 -5.40 -13.88 26.76
C ILE A 437 -5.16 -15.17 27.55
N THR A 438 -5.34 -15.16 28.88
CA THR A 438 -5.18 -16.38 29.70
C THR A 438 -6.23 -17.42 29.34
N LEU A 439 -7.47 -16.99 29.13
CA LEU A 439 -8.57 -17.86 28.69
C LEU A 439 -8.26 -18.52 27.34
N ALA A 440 -7.79 -17.74 26.35
CA ALA A 440 -7.37 -18.26 25.05
C ALA A 440 -6.19 -19.24 25.15
N SER A 441 -5.22 -18.97 26.04
CA SER A 441 -4.08 -19.87 26.31
C SER A 441 -4.54 -21.20 26.92
N VAL A 442 -5.46 -21.17 27.88
CA VAL A 442 -6.03 -22.37 28.51
C VAL A 442 -6.83 -23.20 27.50
N TYR A 443 -7.74 -22.58 26.75
CA TYR A 443 -8.46 -23.28 25.68
C TYR A 443 -7.51 -23.83 24.61
N GLY A 444 -6.46 -23.10 24.24
CA GLY A 444 -5.42 -23.56 23.33
C GLY A 444 -4.70 -24.81 23.83
N LYS A 445 -4.33 -24.86 25.12
CA LYS A 445 -3.74 -26.05 25.75
C LYS A 445 -4.71 -27.24 25.77
N SER A 446 -5.97 -27.02 26.15
CA SER A 446 -6.98 -28.08 26.15
C SER A 446 -7.21 -28.65 24.75
N VAL A 447 -7.31 -27.81 23.72
CA VAL A 447 -7.42 -28.24 22.32
C VAL A 447 -6.18 -29.01 21.86
N ALA A 448 -4.97 -28.57 22.25
CA ALA A 448 -3.74 -29.30 21.93
C ALA A 448 -3.72 -30.69 22.57
N MET A 449 -4.17 -30.80 23.82
CA MET A 449 -4.27 -32.08 24.54
C MET A 449 -5.31 -33.01 23.90
N LEU A 450 -6.51 -32.50 23.56
CA LEU A 450 -7.53 -33.23 22.81
C LEU A 450 -7.02 -33.73 21.45
N ARG A 451 -6.26 -32.90 20.71
CA ARG A 451 -5.62 -33.31 19.46
C ARG A 451 -4.55 -34.39 19.67
N ALA A 452 -3.79 -34.33 20.75
CA ALA A 452 -2.81 -35.37 21.08
C ALA A 452 -3.50 -36.71 21.39
N GLN A 453 -4.59 -36.69 22.17
CA GLN A 453 -5.42 -37.86 22.45
C GLN A 453 -6.03 -38.45 21.17
N LEU A 454 -6.56 -37.60 20.27
CA LEU A 454 -7.06 -38.05 18.97
C LEU A 454 -5.98 -38.71 18.10
N LYS A 455 -4.74 -38.18 18.08
CA LYS A 455 -3.61 -38.81 17.36
C LYS A 455 -3.27 -40.18 17.93
N LEU A 456 -3.27 -40.32 19.26
CA LEU A 456 -3.02 -41.60 19.92
C LEU A 456 -4.12 -42.62 19.56
N VAL A 457 -5.40 -42.26 19.70
CA VAL A 457 -6.54 -43.14 19.33
C VAL A 457 -6.51 -43.49 17.83
N SER A 458 -6.18 -42.53 16.96
CA SER A 458 -6.05 -42.80 15.52
C SER A 458 -4.89 -43.76 15.20
N CYS A 459 -3.77 -43.70 15.93
CA CYS A 459 -2.69 -44.70 15.83
C CYS A 459 -3.16 -46.09 16.28
N TRP A 460 -3.99 -46.16 17.33
CA TRP A 460 -4.54 -47.41 17.85
C TRP A 460 -5.58 -48.06 16.92
N HIS A 461 -6.28 -47.28 16.09
CA HIS A 461 -7.24 -47.79 15.10
C HIS A 461 -6.66 -48.06 13.70
N LEU A 462 -5.41 -47.65 13.42
CA LEU A 462 -4.69 -47.93 12.18
C LEU A 462 -3.54 -48.98 12.27
N PRO A 463 -3.57 -50.01 13.14
CA PRO A 463 -2.46 -50.97 13.24
C PRO A 463 -2.29 -51.88 12.01
N LYS A 464 -3.11 -51.74 10.96
CA LYS A 464 -3.04 -52.58 9.75
C LYS A 464 -2.35 -51.95 8.53
N TRP A 465 -1.92 -50.69 8.56
CA TRP A 465 -1.30 -50.04 7.39
C TRP A 465 0.17 -49.61 7.58
N CYS A 466 0.75 -49.74 8.79
CA CYS A 466 2.15 -49.41 9.02
C CYS A 466 3.12 -50.62 8.91
N SER A 467 2.65 -51.74 8.36
CA SER A 467 3.45 -52.95 8.19
C SER A 467 3.36 -53.51 6.76
N VAL A 468 3.63 -52.68 5.75
CA VAL A 468 4.16 -53.08 4.43
C VAL A 468 5.03 -51.96 3.88
#